data_AF-A0A438DN73-F1
#
_entry.id   AF-A0A438DN73-F1
#
_cell.length_a   1.000
_cell.length_b   1.000
_cell.length_c   1.000
_cell.angle_alpha   90.00
_cell.angle_beta   90.00
_cell.angle_gamma   90.00
#
_symmetry.space_group_name_H-M   'P 1'
#
loop_
_entity.id
_entity.type
_entity.pdbx_description
1 polymer ?
#
loop_
_entity_poly.entity_id
_entity_poly.type
_entity_poly.pdbx_seq_one_letter_code
_entity_poly.pdbx_strand_id
1 'polypeptide(L)'
;MEPSNPNLLEGYDLHHFIDDAHTPPPPTITVTSVASLNPAYTTWKCQDRLIFSALLGAISVSLQPLIARTTTSLDAWQTLANTYAKPSRGHIKQLKEQLKRCTKGSKSISEYMQEIKTRVDELALLGKPVDDEDLIDRVLEGLSDEYKSVIDVINALDTSISFAEFHEKLLNKEASL
;
A
#
# COMPACT_ATOMS: atom_id res chain seq x y z
N MET A 1 2.13 11.82 -15.44
CA MET A 1 1.40 12.47 -14.35
C MET A 1 0.12 11.69 -14.18
N GLU A 2 0.13 10.73 -13.26
CA GLU A 2 -1.05 9.91 -12.97
C GLU A 2 -2.08 10.79 -12.24
N PRO A 3 -3.39 10.73 -12.56
CA PRO A 3 -4.39 11.51 -11.85
C PRO A 3 -4.41 11.04 -10.40
N SER A 4 -4.04 11.93 -9.47
CA SER A 4 -4.27 11.77 -8.05
C SER A 4 -5.77 11.53 -7.85
N ASN A 5 -6.19 10.29 -7.64
CA ASN A 5 -7.52 10.00 -7.13
C ASN A 5 -7.66 10.77 -5.82
N PRO A 6 -8.53 11.79 -5.72
CA PRO A 6 -8.68 12.51 -4.47
C PRO A 6 -9.16 11.50 -3.45
N ASN A 7 -8.32 11.22 -2.45
CA ASN A 7 -8.67 10.28 -1.42
C ASN A 7 -9.91 10.82 -0.67
N LEU A 8 -10.69 9.94 -0.05
CA LEU A 8 -11.92 10.31 0.65
C LEU A 8 -11.72 11.49 1.63
N LEU A 9 -10.55 11.60 2.24
CA LEU A 9 -10.25 12.68 3.19
C LEU A 9 -10.08 14.03 2.49
N GLU A 10 -9.44 14.07 1.32
CA GLU A 10 -9.34 15.30 0.51
C GLU A 10 -10.72 15.78 0.03
N GLY A 11 -11.58 14.85 -0.41
CA GLY A 11 -12.93 15.19 -0.90
C GLY A 11 -13.86 15.80 0.16
N TYR A 12 -13.62 15.51 1.44
CA TYR A 12 -14.41 16.03 2.57
C TYR A 12 -13.67 17.09 3.40
N ASP A 13 -12.49 17.55 2.95
CA ASP A 13 -11.63 18.46 3.71
C ASP A 13 -11.28 17.93 5.12
N LEU A 14 -11.02 16.62 5.23
CA LEU A 14 -10.71 15.91 6.47
C LEU A 14 -9.23 15.52 6.60
N HIS A 15 -8.39 15.86 5.62
CA HIS A 15 -6.96 15.49 5.64
C HIS A 15 -6.24 16.02 6.88
N HIS A 16 -6.68 17.17 7.39
CA HIS A 16 -6.12 17.79 8.60
C HIS A 16 -6.26 16.94 9.88
N PHE A 17 -7.11 15.89 9.90
CA PHE A 17 -7.21 14.97 11.05
C PHE A 17 -6.08 13.94 11.12
N ILE A 18 -5.32 13.75 10.04
CA ILE A 18 -4.18 12.83 9.96
C ILE A 18 -2.85 13.57 9.70
N ASP A 19 -2.90 14.89 9.66
CA ASP A 19 -1.76 15.78 9.48
C ASP A 19 -1.27 16.29 10.85
N ASP A 20 0.05 16.36 11.03
CA ASP A 20 0.67 16.78 12.29
C ASP A 20 0.65 18.31 12.49
N ALA A 21 0.38 19.06 11.42
CA ALA A 21 0.31 20.52 11.43
C ALA A 21 -0.93 21.09 12.14
N HIS A 22 -1.98 20.29 12.34
CA HIS A 22 -3.26 20.74 12.88
C HIS A 22 -3.47 20.33 14.34
N THR A 23 -3.57 21.33 15.21
CA THR A 23 -3.88 21.10 16.63
C THR A 23 -5.39 21.08 16.86
N PRO A 24 -5.91 20.14 17.67
CA PRO A 24 -7.32 20.12 18.04
C PRO A 24 -7.72 21.42 18.77
N PRO A 25 -8.95 21.92 18.56
CA PRO A 25 -9.46 23.03 19.33
C PRO A 25 -9.50 22.68 20.84
N PRO A 26 -9.36 23.67 21.74
CA PRO A 26 -9.38 23.41 23.17
C PRO A 26 -10.77 22.92 23.62
N PRO A 27 -10.87 22.02 24.61
CA PRO A 27 -12.15 21.48 25.07
C PRO A 27 -13.04 22.52 25.75
N THR A 28 -12.44 23.57 26.29
CA THR A 28 -13.12 24.69 26.92
C THR A 28 -12.64 26.01 26.35
N ILE A 29 -13.53 27.00 26.35
CA ILE A 29 -13.25 28.40 26.00
C ILE A 29 -13.72 29.29 27.15
N THR A 30 -13.10 30.45 27.31
CA THR A 30 -13.53 31.44 28.29
C THR A 30 -14.51 32.40 27.61
N VAL A 31 -15.77 32.35 28.03
CA VAL A 31 -16.79 33.32 27.62
C VAL A 31 -17.14 34.15 28.84
N THR A 32 -16.95 35.47 28.78
CA THR A 32 -17.28 36.39 29.88
C THR A 32 -16.65 35.98 31.24
N SER A 33 -15.37 35.59 31.22
CA SER A 33 -14.60 35.16 32.42
C SER A 33 -15.06 33.85 33.08
N VAL A 34 -15.96 33.10 32.44
CA VAL A 34 -16.42 31.77 32.89
C VAL A 34 -15.96 30.72 31.88
N ALA A 35 -15.49 29.57 32.36
CA ALA A 35 -15.14 28.44 31.51
C ALA A 35 -16.42 27.77 30.98
N SER A 36 -16.55 27.69 29.67
CA SER A 36 -17.64 27.00 28.98
C SER A 36 -17.09 25.94 28.02
N LEU A 37 -17.90 24.92 27.71
CA LEU A 37 -17.54 23.92 26.70
C LEU A 37 -17.37 24.58 25.33
N ASN A 38 -16.38 24.12 24.56
CA ASN A 38 -16.15 24.60 23.20
C ASN A 38 -16.96 23.76 22.19
N PRO A 39 -17.97 24.33 21.51
CA PRO A 39 -18.72 23.59 20.49
C PRO A 39 -17.83 23.08 19.34
N ALA A 40 -16.78 23.82 18.99
CA ALA A 40 -15.84 23.41 17.94
C ALA A 40 -15.09 22.13 18.32
N TYR A 41 -14.76 21.95 19.60
CA TYR A 41 -14.16 20.71 20.09
C TYR A 41 -15.11 19.53 20.03
N THR A 42 -16.39 19.72 20.33
CA THR A 42 -17.39 18.66 20.20
C THR A 42 -17.54 18.20 18.75
N THR A 43 -17.61 19.15 17.80
CA THR A 43 -17.68 18.85 16.37
C THR A 43 -16.41 18.13 15.89
N TRP A 44 -15.24 18.67 16.22
CA TRP A 44 -13.95 18.07 15.89
C TRP A 44 -13.84 16.64 16.43
N LYS A 45 -14.19 16.42 17.70
CA LYS A 45 -14.12 15.11 18.34
C LYS A 45 -15.05 14.09 17.67
N CYS A 46 -16.23 14.51 17.22
CA CYS A 46 -17.15 13.64 16.50
C CYS A 46 -16.56 13.19 15.16
N GLN A 47 -16.00 14.13 14.38
CA GLN A 47 -15.34 13.83 13.12
C GLN A 47 -14.11 12.94 13.32
N ASP A 48 -13.27 13.25 14.30
CA ASP A 48 -12.12 12.43 14.66
C ASP A 48 -12.53 11.00 15.02
N ARG A 49 -13.62 10.79 15.78
CA ARG A 49 -14.11 9.43 16.08
C ARG A 49 -14.57 8.69 14.83
N LEU A 50 -15.24 9.36 13.90
CA LEU A 50 -15.70 8.74 12.65
C LEU A 50 -14.51 8.30 11.78
N ILE A 51 -13.49 9.14 11.66
CA ILE A 51 -12.27 8.83 10.91
C ILE A 51 -11.53 7.66 11.58
N PHE A 52 -11.42 7.66 12.90
CA PHE A 52 -10.84 6.56 13.66
C PHE A 52 -11.56 5.23 13.38
N SER A 53 -12.90 5.24 13.43
CA SER A 53 -13.71 4.05 13.10
C SER A 53 -13.52 3.60 11.65
N ALA A 54 -13.41 4.54 10.71
CA ALA A 54 -13.11 4.23 9.31
C ALA A 54 -11.73 3.58 9.16
N LEU A 55 -10.69 4.10 9.83
CA LEU A 55 -9.36 3.49 9.86
C LEU A 55 -9.39 2.06 10.42
N LEU A 56 -10.10 1.84 11.53
CA LEU A 56 -10.25 0.53 12.15
C LEU A 56 -10.98 -0.48 11.24
N GLY A 57 -11.97 0.01 10.48
CA GLY A 57 -12.71 -0.79 9.50
C GLY A 57 -11.95 -1.06 8.20
N ALA A 58 -11.01 -0.19 7.83
CA ALA A 58 -10.20 -0.33 6.62
C ALA A 58 -9.01 -1.29 6.78
N ILE A 59 -8.49 -1.46 8.00
CA ILE A 59 -7.39 -2.40 8.28
C ILE A 59 -7.91 -3.81 8.54
N SER A 60 -7.07 -4.81 8.28
CA SER A 60 -7.38 -6.21 8.58
C SER A 60 -7.54 -6.42 10.10
N VAL A 61 -8.41 -7.36 10.47
CA VAL A 61 -8.75 -7.64 11.89
C VAL A 61 -7.52 -7.97 12.73
N SER A 62 -6.53 -8.66 12.15
CA SER A 62 -5.27 -9.00 12.82
C SER A 62 -4.43 -7.76 13.18
N LEU A 63 -4.63 -6.63 12.51
CA LEU A 63 -3.89 -5.38 12.73
C LEU A 63 -4.64 -4.39 13.62
N GLN A 64 -5.94 -4.59 13.86
CA GLN A 64 -6.74 -3.71 14.73
C GLN A 64 -6.15 -3.48 16.13
N PRO A 65 -5.56 -4.50 16.81
CA PRO A 65 -4.95 -4.29 18.12
C PRO A 65 -3.82 -3.25 18.13
N LEU A 66 -3.19 -2.99 16.98
CA LEU A 66 -2.10 -2.03 16.84
C LEU A 66 -2.55 -0.59 17.13
N ILE A 67 -3.75 -0.21 16.67
CA ILE A 67 -4.29 1.14 16.82
C ILE A 67 -5.40 1.23 17.87
N ALA A 68 -5.90 0.12 18.39
CA ALA A 68 -7.02 0.09 19.34
C ALA A 68 -6.80 0.95 20.60
N ARG A 69 -5.54 1.18 20.99
CA ARG A 69 -5.17 1.98 22.18
C ARG A 69 -4.87 3.45 21.88
N THR A 70 -4.90 3.85 20.60
CA THR A 70 -4.59 5.22 20.20
C THR A 70 -5.78 6.15 20.47
N THR A 71 -5.47 7.40 20.79
CA THR A 71 -6.46 8.35 21.31
C THR A 71 -7.08 9.24 20.26
N THR A 72 -6.48 9.39 19.09
CA THR A 72 -6.96 10.22 17.97
C THR A 72 -6.74 9.49 16.65
N SER A 73 -7.42 9.93 15.59
CA SER A 73 -7.16 9.44 14.23
C SER A 73 -5.72 9.71 13.78
N LEU A 74 -5.17 10.85 14.19
CA LEU A 74 -3.78 11.20 13.96
C LEU A 74 -2.84 10.16 14.61
N ASP A 75 -3.04 9.84 15.88
CA ASP A 75 -2.23 8.83 16.59
C ASP A 75 -2.34 7.45 15.92
N ALA A 76 -3.55 7.05 15.53
CA ALA A 76 -3.81 5.80 14.82
C ALA A 76 -3.05 5.76 13.49
N TRP A 77 -3.21 6.82 12.68
CA TRP A 77 -2.56 6.97 11.39
C TRP A 77 -1.04 6.96 11.51
N GLN A 78 -0.48 7.75 12.43
CA GLN A 78 0.96 7.78 12.69
C GLN A 78 1.48 6.41 13.14
N THR A 79 0.73 5.67 13.96
CA THR A 79 1.13 4.32 14.39
C THR A 79 1.17 3.36 13.21
N LEU A 80 0.18 3.40 12.32
CA LEU A 80 0.17 2.60 11.08
C LEU A 80 1.32 3.00 10.15
N ALA A 81 1.48 4.29 9.89
CA ALA A 81 2.55 4.81 9.04
C ALA A 81 3.93 4.45 9.60
N ASN A 82 4.12 4.56 10.91
CA ASN A 82 5.39 4.21 11.55
C ASN A 82 5.69 2.71 11.51
N THR A 83 4.66 1.87 11.58
CA THR A 83 4.82 0.42 11.56
C THR A 83 5.02 -0.11 10.14
N TYR A 84 4.28 0.41 9.17
CA TYR A 84 4.19 -0.17 7.82
C TYR A 84 4.77 0.71 6.72
N ALA A 85 4.64 2.04 6.81
CA ALA A 85 5.09 2.96 5.78
C ALA A 85 6.53 3.47 5.99
N LYS A 86 7.10 3.32 7.20
CA LYS A 86 8.51 3.66 7.43
C LYS A 86 9.42 2.65 6.73
N PRO A 87 10.32 3.10 5.83
CA PRO A 87 11.29 2.22 5.18
C PRO A 87 12.35 1.78 6.19
N SER A 88 12.08 0.68 6.90
CA SER A 88 13.11 0.02 7.71
C SER A 88 13.96 -0.88 6.82
N ARG A 89 15.27 -0.95 7.09
CA ARG A 89 16.19 -1.85 6.37
C ARG A 89 15.72 -3.32 6.45
N GLY A 90 15.13 -3.72 7.58
CA GLY A 90 14.58 -5.06 7.78
C GLY A 90 13.36 -5.34 6.90
N HIS A 91 12.41 -4.41 6.84
CA HIS A 91 11.21 -4.55 6.02
C HIS A 91 11.56 -4.62 4.52
N ILE A 92 12.42 -3.70 4.03
CA ILE A 92 12.91 -3.76 2.65
C ILE A 92 13.59 -5.10 2.35
N LYS A 93 14.43 -5.60 3.27
CA LYS A 93 15.08 -6.90 3.11
C LYS A 93 14.06 -8.03 3.05
N GLN A 94 13.06 -8.03 3.93
CA GLN A 94 11.99 -9.02 3.95
C GLN A 94 11.20 -9.02 2.63
N LEU A 95 10.81 -7.86 2.11
CA LEU A 95 10.11 -7.76 0.83
C LEU A 95 10.97 -8.29 -0.33
N LYS A 96 12.26 -7.95 -0.36
CA LYS A 96 13.19 -8.50 -1.36
C LYS A 96 13.33 -10.03 -1.24
N GLU A 97 13.37 -10.58 -0.03
CA GLU A 97 13.40 -12.03 0.18
C GLU A 97 12.09 -12.71 -0.22
N GLN A 98 10.94 -12.11 0.08
CA GLN A 98 9.64 -12.62 -0.35
C GLN A 98 9.54 -12.61 -1.87
N LEU A 99 9.92 -11.49 -2.50
CA LEU A 99 9.97 -11.35 -3.95
C LEU A 99 10.82 -12.48 -4.54
N LYS A 100 12.02 -12.76 -4.01
CA LYS A 100 12.92 -13.86 -4.44
C LYS A 100 12.37 -15.27 -4.26
N ARG A 101 11.40 -15.47 -3.36
CA ARG A 101 10.77 -16.77 -3.10
C ARG A 101 9.49 -16.98 -3.92
N CYS A 102 8.94 -15.94 -4.54
CA CYS A 102 7.75 -16.08 -5.39
C CYS A 102 8.03 -16.98 -6.60
N THR A 103 7.28 -18.07 -6.71
CA THR A 103 7.25 -18.92 -7.90
C THR A 103 5.81 -19.08 -8.34
N LYS A 104 5.59 -19.38 -9.64
CA LYS A 104 4.26 -19.70 -10.16
C LYS A 104 3.70 -20.91 -9.41
N GLY A 105 4.47 -22.00 -9.39
CA GLY A 105 4.03 -23.27 -8.79
C GLY A 105 2.68 -23.70 -9.36
N SER A 106 1.71 -23.93 -8.48
CA SER A 106 0.34 -24.32 -8.84
C SER A 106 -0.61 -23.14 -9.09
N LYS A 107 -0.14 -21.89 -9.02
CA LYS A 107 -0.95 -20.69 -9.23
C LYS A 107 -1.18 -20.47 -10.73
N SER A 108 -2.25 -19.76 -11.06
CA SER A 108 -2.40 -19.17 -12.40
C SER A 108 -1.35 -18.08 -12.67
N ILE A 109 -1.10 -17.76 -13.94
CA ILE A 109 -0.22 -16.64 -14.32
C ILE A 109 -0.74 -15.33 -13.74
N SER A 110 -2.06 -15.12 -13.74
CA SER A 110 -2.67 -13.90 -13.18
C SER A 110 -2.36 -13.74 -11.69
N GLU A 111 -2.55 -14.79 -10.89
CA GLU A 111 -2.26 -14.78 -9.46
C GLU A 111 -0.76 -14.58 -9.19
N TYR A 112 0.10 -15.25 -9.96
CA TYR A 112 1.55 -15.14 -9.83
C TYR A 112 2.05 -13.72 -10.14
N MET A 113 1.60 -13.15 -11.26
CA MET A 113 1.96 -11.79 -11.68
C MET A 113 1.45 -10.74 -10.68
N GLN A 114 0.24 -10.92 -10.15
CA GLN A 114 -0.30 -10.04 -9.11
C GLN A 114 0.50 -10.08 -7.81
N GLU A 115 0.93 -11.26 -7.37
CA GLU A 115 1.75 -11.40 -6.16
C GLU A 115 3.09 -10.68 -6.31
N ILE A 116 3.77 -10.84 -7.45
CA ILE A 116 5.02 -10.14 -7.74
C ILE A 116 4.79 -8.62 -7.77
N LYS A 117 3.79 -8.16 -8.53
CA LYS A 117 3.48 -6.73 -8.66
C LYS A 117 3.20 -6.08 -7.31
N THR A 118 2.44 -6.76 -6.44
CA THR A 118 2.17 -6.28 -5.08
C THR A 118 3.46 -6.02 -4.30
N ARG A 119 4.44 -6.93 -4.35
CA ARG A 119 5.73 -6.76 -3.65
C ARG A 119 6.59 -5.66 -4.25
N VAL A 120 6.57 -5.51 -5.57
CA VAL A 120 7.30 -4.45 -6.27
C VAL A 120 6.71 -3.08 -5.93
N ASP A 121 5.39 -2.96 -5.93
CA ASP A 121 4.69 -1.72 -5.57
C ASP A 121 4.96 -1.38 -4.08
N GLU A 122 4.96 -2.37 -3.18
CA GLU A 122 5.36 -2.19 -1.77
C GLU A 122 6.82 -1.68 -1.65
N LEU A 123 7.75 -2.23 -2.43
CA LEU A 123 9.14 -1.76 -2.45
C LEU A 123 9.27 -0.34 -3.01
N ALA A 124 8.51 0.01 -4.05
CA ALA A 124 8.47 1.34 -4.63
C ALA A 124 7.95 2.38 -3.62
N LEU A 125 6.89 2.04 -2.86
CA LEU A 125 6.37 2.88 -1.77
C LEU A 125 7.42 3.14 -0.67
N LEU A 126 8.34 2.20 -0.45
CA LEU A 126 9.47 2.35 0.48
C LEU A 126 10.70 3.03 -0.15
N GLY A 127 10.58 3.60 -1.35
CA GLY A 127 11.67 4.28 -2.06
C GLY A 127 12.72 3.34 -2.64
N LYS A 128 12.34 2.09 -2.94
CA LYS A 128 13.18 1.07 -3.56
C LYS A 128 12.48 0.47 -4.79
N PRO A 129 12.17 1.28 -5.83
CA PRO A 129 11.58 0.74 -7.05
C PRO A 129 12.47 -0.34 -7.67
N VAL A 130 11.84 -1.31 -8.32
CA VAL A 130 12.48 -2.33 -9.15
C VAL A 130 12.25 -1.90 -10.59
N ASP A 131 13.28 -1.93 -11.41
CA ASP A 131 13.15 -1.65 -12.84
C ASP A 131 12.44 -2.79 -13.58
N ASP A 132 11.91 -2.49 -14.75
CA ASP A 132 11.10 -3.43 -15.52
C ASP A 132 11.92 -4.64 -16.01
N GLU A 133 13.22 -4.48 -16.27
CA GLU A 133 14.10 -5.57 -16.70
C GLU A 133 14.35 -6.56 -15.55
N ASP A 134 14.78 -6.06 -14.38
CA ASP A 134 14.92 -6.86 -13.15
C ASP A 134 13.60 -7.55 -12.76
N LEU A 135 12.46 -6.88 -13.00
CA LEU A 135 11.14 -7.44 -12.77
C LEU A 135 10.82 -8.60 -13.71
N ILE A 136 11.08 -8.44 -15.01
CA ILE A 136 10.87 -9.49 -16.01
C ILE A 136 11.76 -10.70 -15.69
N ASP A 137 13.04 -10.49 -15.43
CA ASP A 137 13.98 -11.53 -15.04
C ASP A 137 13.47 -12.29 -13.82
N ARG A 138 12.96 -11.55 -12.83
CA ARG A 138 12.41 -12.14 -11.60
C ARG A 138 11.18 -13.02 -11.86
N VAL A 139 10.34 -12.65 -12.82
CA VAL A 139 9.19 -13.47 -13.24
C VAL A 139 9.68 -14.74 -13.95
N LEU A 140 10.64 -14.60 -14.88
CA LEU A 140 11.18 -15.73 -15.65
C LEU A 140 11.79 -16.79 -14.73
N GLU A 141 12.52 -16.40 -13.69
CA GLU A 141 13.11 -17.29 -12.68
C GLU A 141 12.08 -18.16 -11.92
N GLY A 142 10.83 -17.72 -11.82
CA GLY A 142 9.80 -18.43 -11.07
C GLY A 142 8.85 -19.29 -11.92
N LEU A 143 9.07 -19.34 -13.23
CA LEU A 143 8.32 -20.18 -14.17
C LEU A 143 8.90 -21.59 -14.27
N SER A 144 8.04 -22.57 -14.54
CA SER A 144 8.44 -23.95 -14.81
C SER A 144 8.75 -24.18 -16.29
N ASP A 145 9.31 -25.35 -16.62
CA ASP A 145 9.69 -25.73 -17.98
C ASP A 145 8.53 -25.71 -19.00
N GLU A 146 7.27 -25.75 -18.55
CA GLU A 146 6.09 -25.62 -19.42
C GLU A 146 6.05 -24.26 -20.14
N TYR A 147 6.72 -23.23 -19.61
CA TYR A 147 6.87 -21.91 -20.21
C TYR A 147 8.17 -21.71 -20.99
N LYS A 148 9.02 -22.74 -21.15
CA LYS A 148 10.35 -22.61 -21.79
C LYS A 148 10.31 -21.91 -23.15
N SER A 149 9.28 -22.19 -23.97
CA SER A 149 9.11 -21.52 -25.28
C SER A 149 8.95 -20.00 -25.17
N VAL A 150 8.30 -19.51 -24.11
CA VAL A 150 8.17 -18.07 -23.87
C VAL A 150 9.48 -17.53 -23.30
N ILE A 151 10.10 -18.24 -22.35
CA ILE A 151 11.39 -17.85 -21.76
C ILE A 151 12.46 -17.65 -22.83
N ASP A 152 12.60 -18.61 -23.76
CA ASP A 152 13.58 -18.55 -24.83
C ASP A 152 13.33 -17.36 -25.79
N VAL A 153 12.06 -17.06 -26.09
CA VAL A 153 11.69 -15.91 -26.92
C VAL A 153 12.04 -14.60 -26.22
N ILE A 154 11.76 -14.48 -24.92
CA ILE A 154 12.06 -13.25 -24.17
C ILE A 154 13.57 -13.05 -24.02
N ASN A 155 14.33 -14.10 -23.70
CA ASN A 155 15.78 -14.03 -23.58
C ASN A 155 16.50 -13.70 -24.91
N ALA A 156 15.88 -14.01 -26.04
CA ALA A 156 16.42 -13.72 -27.37
C ALA A 156 16.04 -12.33 -27.90
N LEU A 157 15.19 -11.57 -27.20
CA LEU A 157 14.83 -10.21 -27.61
C LEU A 157 15.98 -9.25 -27.26
N ASP A 158 16.57 -8.63 -28.28
CA ASP A 158 17.54 -7.53 -28.11
C ASP A 158 16.86 -6.19 -27.72
N THR A 159 15.52 -6.15 -27.73
CA THR A 159 14.72 -4.96 -27.41
C THR A 159 13.91 -5.16 -26.14
N SER A 160 13.77 -4.11 -25.33
CA SER A 160 12.94 -4.15 -24.12
C SER A 160 11.48 -4.47 -24.48
N ILE A 161 10.89 -5.42 -23.75
CA ILE A 161 9.46 -5.73 -23.81
C ILE A 161 8.76 -5.06 -22.62
N SER A 162 7.56 -4.53 -22.83
CA SER A 162 6.81 -3.99 -21.70
C SER A 162 6.28 -5.11 -20.80
N PHE A 163 6.13 -4.83 -19.50
CA PHE A 163 5.54 -5.79 -18.55
C PHE A 163 4.13 -6.25 -19.00
N ALA A 164 3.36 -5.37 -19.64
CA ALA A 164 2.01 -5.69 -20.14
C ALA A 164 2.05 -6.71 -21.29
N GLU A 165 2.90 -6.49 -22.29
CA GLU A 165 3.06 -7.43 -23.42
C GLU A 165 3.63 -8.77 -22.96
N PHE A 166 4.58 -8.74 -22.02
CA PHE A 166 5.13 -9.95 -21.42
C PHE A 166 4.06 -10.75 -20.66
N HIS A 167 3.22 -10.08 -19.88
CA HIS A 167 2.10 -10.72 -19.19
C HIS A 167 1.11 -11.36 -20.17
N GLU A 168 0.78 -10.68 -21.26
CA GLU A 168 -0.10 -11.23 -22.30
C GLU A 168 0.48 -12.49 -22.93
N LYS A 169 1.79 -12.51 -23.24
CA LYS A 169 2.47 -13.70 -23.77
C LYS A 169 2.39 -14.90 -22.82
N LEU A 170 2.52 -14.66 -21.50
CA LEU A 170 2.40 -15.72 -20.50
C LEU A 170 0.97 -16.25 -20.40
N LEU A 171 -0.05 -15.37 -20.43
CA LEU A 171 -1.46 -15.78 -20.42
C LEU A 171 -1.84 -16.61 -21.65
N ASN A 172 -1.37 -16.19 -22.83
CA ASN A 172 -1.58 -16.95 -24.07
C ASN A 172 -0.94 -18.34 -24.01
N LYS A 173 0.24 -18.45 -23.37
CA LYS A 173 0.89 -19.74 -23.16
C LYS A 173 0.10 -20.61 -22.18
N GLU A 174 -0.36 -20.04 -21.06
CA GLU A 174 -1.17 -20.74 -20.06
C GLU A 174 -2.45 -21.34 -20.66
N ALA A 175 -3.14 -20.59 -21.53
CA ALA A 175 -4.35 -21.07 -22.21
C ALA A 175 -4.10 -22.21 -23.22
N SER A 176 -2.85 -22.46 -23.60
CA SER A 176 -2.44 -23.50 -24.56
C SER A 176 -1.87 -24.78 -23.92
N LEU A 177 -1.71 -24.78 -22.59
CA LEU A 177 -1.24 -25.93 -21.79
C LEU A 177 -2.42 -26.82 -21.38
#